data_AF-C2FSY3-F1
#
_entry.id   AF-C2FSY3-F1
#
_cell.length_a   1.000
_cell.length_b   1.000
_cell.length_c   1.000
_cell.angle_alpha   90.00
_cell.angle_beta   90.00
_cell.angle_gamma   90.00
#
_symmetry.space_group_name_H-M   'P 1'
#
loop_
_entity.id
_entity.type
_entity.pdbx_description
1 polymer ?
#
loop_
_entity_poly.entity_id
_entity_poly.type
_entity_poly.pdbx_seq_one_letter_code
_entity_poly.pdbx_strand_id
1 'polypeptide(L)'
;MTKNIRYFILLLVIGLVLYGVHYAILKGLDLQDVWQQNDYKLWGFYLVGGISSLVMLIVVIIIHNMMPNSVGFVFLGLLTLKMIVSFLYVNKGLNQQPENFIEYNFLAVFFLFIVYDVFMAYKVMNQENKQ
;
A
#
# COMPACT_ATOMS: atom_id res chain seq x y z
N MET A 1 1.74 -12.62 -21.33
CA MET A 1 1.59 -11.39 -20.52
C MET A 1 2.98 -10.96 -20.05
N THR A 2 3.43 -9.73 -20.30
CA THR A 2 4.76 -9.30 -19.84
C THR A 2 4.82 -9.41 -18.31
N LYS A 3 5.97 -9.81 -17.73
CA LYS A 3 6.11 -10.03 -16.28
C LYS A 3 5.64 -8.83 -15.44
N ASN A 4 5.80 -7.62 -15.97
CA ASN A 4 5.44 -6.36 -15.32
C ASN A 4 3.91 -6.16 -15.19
N ILE A 5 3.14 -6.54 -16.22
CA ILE A 5 1.67 -6.47 -16.18
C ILE A 5 1.12 -7.40 -15.09
N ARG A 6 1.81 -8.51 -14.77
CA ARG A 6 1.40 -9.41 -13.69
C ARG A 6 1.42 -8.74 -12.33
N TYR A 7 2.44 -7.95 -12.02
CA TYR A 7 2.52 -7.25 -10.72
C TYR A 7 1.42 -6.19 -10.62
N PHE A 8 1.16 -5.46 -11.70
CA PHE A 8 0.05 -4.50 -11.76
C PHE A 8 -1.32 -5.17 -11.51
N ILE A 9 -1.60 -6.28 -12.19
CA ILE A 9 -2.86 -7.03 -11.96
C ILE A 9 -2.90 -7.56 -10.52
N LEU A 10 -1.78 -8.06 -10.00
CA LEU A 10 -1.70 -8.55 -8.64
C LEU A 10 -2.02 -7.44 -7.62
N LEU A 11 -1.52 -6.22 -7.83
CA LEU A 11 -1.84 -5.05 -7.01
C LEU A 11 -3.34 -4.78 -6.99
N LEU A 12 -3.99 -4.77 -8.16
CA LEU A 12 -5.43 -4.51 -8.27
C LEU A 12 -6.25 -5.61 -7.59
N VAL A 13 -5.94 -6.88 -7.86
CA VAL A 13 -6.67 -8.03 -7.30
C VAL A 13 -6.50 -8.07 -5.79
N ILE A 14 -5.26 -7.96 -5.29
CA ILE A 14 -4.99 -7.96 -3.84
C ILE A 14 -5.66 -6.75 -3.19
N GLY A 15 -5.56 -5.55 -3.77
CA GLY A 15 -6.19 -4.35 -3.24
C GLY A 15 -7.70 -4.50 -3.10
N LEU A 16 -8.38 -4.99 -4.15
CA LEU A 16 -9.83 -5.22 -4.13
C LEU A 16 -10.26 -6.30 -3.14
N VAL A 17 -9.56 -7.43 -3.11
CA VAL A 17 -9.86 -8.54 -2.20
C VAL A 17 -9.66 -8.10 -0.74
N LEU A 18 -8.53 -7.45 -0.45
CA LEU A 18 -8.24 -6.97 0.90
C LEU A 18 -9.22 -5.87 1.34
N TYR A 19 -9.62 -4.97 0.44
CA TYR A 19 -10.66 -3.99 0.73
C TYR A 19 -11.98 -4.67 1.08
N GLY A 20 -12.41 -5.65 0.28
CA GLY A 20 -13.65 -6.39 0.52
C GLY A 20 -13.63 -7.13 1.87
N VAL A 21 -12.52 -7.80 2.19
CA VAL A 21 -12.33 -8.49 3.48
C VAL A 21 -12.36 -7.49 4.64
N HIS A 22 -11.62 -6.40 4.54
CA HIS A 22 -11.55 -5.39 5.59
C HIS A 22 -12.92 -4.72 5.83
N TYR A 23 -13.63 -4.38 4.75
CA TYR A 23 -14.99 -3.85 4.80
C TYR A 23 -15.96 -4.84 5.45
N ALA A 24 -15.88 -6.13 5.09
CA ALA A 24 -16.73 -7.18 5.66
C ALA A 24 -16.47 -7.38 7.15
N ILE A 25 -15.21 -7.33 7.59
CA ILE A 25 -14.84 -7.41 9.01
C ILE A 25 -15.45 -6.23 9.79
N LEU A 26 -15.24 -4.99 9.33
CA LEU A 26 -15.80 -3.80 9.99
C LEU A 26 -17.32 -3.81 10.03
N LYS A 27 -17.96 -4.33 8.98
CA LYS A 27 -19.42 -4.52 8.95
C LYS A 27 -19.88 -5.57 9.95
N GLY A 28 -19.16 -6.69 10.07
CA GLY A 28 -19.48 -7.75 11.04
C GLY A 28 -19.28 -7.33 12.50
N LEU A 29 -18.44 -6.33 12.75
CA LEU A 29 -18.18 -5.76 14.08
C LEU A 29 -19.03 -4.51 14.40
N ASP A 30 -19.97 -4.14 13.52
CA ASP A 30 -20.80 -2.93 13.66
C ASP A 30 -20.01 -1.61 13.79
N LEU A 31 -18.84 -1.55 13.16
CA LEU A 31 -17.93 -0.40 13.20
C LEU A 31 -18.08 0.53 11.98
N GLN A 32 -19.06 0.29 11.11
CA GLN A 32 -19.23 1.07 9.88
C GLN A 32 -19.69 2.51 10.17
N ASP A 33 -20.49 2.72 11.20
CA ASP A 33 -21.01 4.05 11.54
C ASP A 33 -19.94 4.98 12.13
N VAL A 34 -18.84 4.43 12.63
CA VAL A 34 -17.69 5.21 13.10
C VAL A 34 -17.07 6.04 11.97
N TRP A 35 -17.14 5.57 10.72
CA TRP A 35 -16.70 6.34 9.55
C TRP A 35 -17.56 7.56 9.25
N GLN A 36 -18.76 7.68 9.83
CA GLN A 36 -19.62 8.86 9.64
C GLN A 36 -19.20 10.01 10.56
N GLN A 37 -18.52 9.70 11.66
CA GLN A 37 -18.07 10.66 12.66
C GLN A 37 -16.68 11.24 12.33
N ASN A 38 -16.05 10.76 11.26
CA ASN A 38 -14.69 11.10 10.85
C ASN A 38 -14.66 11.55 9.39
N ASP A 39 -13.71 12.43 9.05
CA ASP A 39 -13.49 12.91 7.66
C ASP A 39 -12.85 11.85 6.75
N TYR A 40 -12.41 10.73 7.33
CA TYR A 40 -11.77 9.63 6.62
C TYR A 40 -12.77 8.55 6.19
N LYS A 41 -12.41 7.83 5.14
CA LYS A 41 -13.14 6.65 4.66
C LYS A 41 -12.16 5.53 4.36
N LEU A 42 -12.58 4.28 4.59
CA LEU A 42 -11.75 3.10 4.33
C LEU A 42 -11.18 3.09 2.90
N TRP A 43 -12.01 3.40 1.90
CA TRP A 43 -11.57 3.43 0.49
C TRP A 43 -10.45 4.45 0.25
N GLY A 44 -10.41 5.55 1.01
CA GLY A 44 -9.36 6.55 0.94
C GLY A 44 -7.99 5.97 1.30
N PHE A 45 -7.92 5.17 2.38
CA PHE A 45 -6.68 4.46 2.75
C PHE A 45 -6.22 3.51 1.65
N TYR A 46 -7.16 2.74 1.06
CA TYR A 46 -6.82 1.82 -0.02
C TYR A 46 -6.39 2.52 -1.30
N LEU A 47 -6.96 3.68 -1.64
CA LEU A 47 -6.50 4.47 -2.78
C LEU A 47 -5.11 5.04 -2.55
N VAL A 48 -4.84 5.65 -1.40
CA VAL A 48 -3.50 6.19 -1.08
C VAL A 48 -2.47 5.07 -1.08
N GLY A 49 -2.78 3.95 -0.43
CA GLY A 49 -1.93 2.76 -0.42
C GLY A 49 -1.72 2.17 -1.82
N GLY A 50 -2.78 2.06 -2.62
CA GLY A 50 -2.72 1.51 -3.98
C GLY A 50 -1.95 2.40 -4.95
N ILE A 51 -2.23 3.71 -4.97
CA ILE A 51 -1.55 4.68 -5.84
C ILE A 51 -0.07 4.76 -5.48
N SER A 52 0.28 4.85 -4.19
CA SER A 52 1.68 4.88 -3.77
C SER A 52 2.42 3.59 -4.16
N SER A 53 1.80 2.43 -3.99
CA SER A 53 2.39 1.13 -4.40
C SER A 53 2.53 1.02 -5.92
N LEU A 54 1.60 1.59 -6.69
CA LEU A 54 1.69 1.67 -8.14
C LEU A 54 2.87 2.53 -8.59
N VAL A 55 3.05 3.71 -7.99
CA VAL A 55 4.20 4.58 -8.25
C VAL A 55 5.50 3.84 -7.91
N MET A 56 5.56 3.17 -6.75
CA MET A 56 6.72 2.36 -6.37
C MET A 56 7.02 1.26 -7.38
N LEU A 57 6.02 0.51 -7.83
CA LEU A 57 6.17 -0.52 -8.89
C LEU A 57 6.77 0.06 -10.17
N ILE A 58 6.24 1.18 -10.65
CA ILE A 58 6.72 1.82 -11.88
C ILE A 58 8.18 2.23 -11.72
N VAL A 59 8.53 2.94 -10.64
CA VAL A 59 9.89 3.42 -10.42
C VAL A 59 10.86 2.26 -10.23
N VAL A 60 10.51 1.23 -9.46
CA VAL A 60 11.35 0.05 -9.24
C VAL A 60 11.64 -0.68 -10.56
N ILE A 61 10.65 -0.83 -11.45
CA ILE A 61 10.86 -1.43 -12.77
C ILE A 61 11.80 -0.57 -13.63
N ILE A 62 11.60 0.74 -13.65
CA ILE A 62 12.44 1.66 -14.43
C ILE A 62 13.89 1.59 -13.95
N ILE A 63 14.09 1.66 -12.63
CA ILE A 63 15.42 1.61 -12.02
C ILE A 63 16.07 0.25 -12.22
N HIS A 64 15.33 -0.86 -12.17
CA HIS A 64 15.89 -2.17 -12.48
C HIS A 64 16.44 -2.24 -13.91
N ASN A 65 15.75 -1.64 -14.89
CA ASN A 65 16.21 -1.61 -16.27
C ASN A 65 17.39 -0.64 -16.51
N MET A 66 17.52 0.43 -15.71
CA MET A 66 18.57 1.45 -15.89
C MET A 66 19.80 1.21 -15.01
N MET A 67 19.60 0.77 -13.77
CA MET A 67 20.59 0.67 -12.69
C MET A 67 20.24 -0.50 -11.74
N PRO A 68 20.35 -1.76 -12.18
CA PRO A 68 19.89 -2.93 -11.43
C PRO A 68 20.54 -3.07 -10.04
N ASN A 69 21.80 -2.68 -9.90
CA ASN A 69 22.54 -2.72 -8.63
C ASN A 69 22.02 -1.73 -7.57
N SER A 70 21.23 -0.73 -7.98
CA SER A 70 20.75 0.35 -7.09
C SER A 70 19.28 0.17 -6.67
N VAL A 71 18.60 -0.88 -7.14
CA VAL A 71 17.15 -1.08 -6.91
C VAL A 71 16.79 -1.11 -5.42
N GLY A 72 17.57 -1.82 -4.59
CA GLY A 72 17.33 -1.89 -3.14
C GLY A 72 17.44 -0.53 -2.45
N PHE A 73 18.43 0.28 -2.82
CA PHE A 73 18.60 1.63 -2.29
C PHE A 73 17.44 2.54 -2.70
N VAL A 74 17.04 2.52 -3.97
CA VAL A 74 15.90 3.32 -4.44
C VAL A 74 14.59 2.87 -3.81
N PHE A 75 14.38 1.56 -3.66
CA PHE A 75 13.21 1.03 -2.95
C PHE A 75 13.11 1.58 -1.52
N LEU A 76 14.23 1.60 -0.77
CA LEU A 76 14.25 2.13 0.59
C LEU A 76 13.91 3.64 0.62
N GLY A 77 14.45 4.42 -0.32
CA GLY A 77 14.13 5.84 -0.46
C GLY A 77 12.66 6.09 -0.76
N LEU A 78 12.07 5.30 -1.68
CA LEU A 78 10.66 5.36 -2.02
C LEU A 78 9.76 4.96 -0.85
N LEU A 79 10.12 3.90 -0.13
CA LEU A 79 9.40 3.46 1.07
C LEU A 79 9.42 4.55 2.15
N THR A 80 10.55 5.24 2.32
CA THR A 80 10.68 6.38 3.23
C THR A 80 9.77 7.53 2.82
N LEU A 81 9.76 7.89 1.54
CA LEU A 81 8.85 8.91 1.02
C LEU A 81 7.38 8.52 1.21
N LYS A 82 7.05 7.24 0.95
CA LYS A 82 5.70 6.70 1.17
C LYS A 82 5.28 6.80 2.64
N MET A 83 6.17 6.49 3.58
CA MET A 83 5.90 6.68 5.02
C MET A 83 5.57 8.14 5.34
N ILE A 84 6.37 9.09 4.86
CA ILE A 84 6.15 10.53 5.09
C ILE A 84 4.81 10.98 4.51
N VAL A 85 4.51 10.63 3.25
CA VAL A 85 3.26 11.00 2.59
C VAL A 85 2.05 10.38 3.30
N SER A 86 2.18 9.11 3.71
CA SER A 86 1.09 8.40 4.41
C SER A 86 0.83 9.02 5.79
N PHE A 87 1.89 9.43 6.51
CA PHE A 87 1.76 10.16 7.77
C PHE A 87 1.08 11.51 7.56
N LEU A 88 1.50 12.30 6.57
CA LEU A 88 0.87 13.59 6.27
C LEU A 88 -0.61 13.44 5.89
N TYR A 89 -1.00 12.32 5.26
CA TYR A 89 -2.38 12.03 4.91
C TYR A 89 -3.25 11.75 6.16
N VAL A 90 -2.75 10.95 7.10
CA VAL A 90 -3.54 10.50 8.27
C VAL A 90 -3.39 11.39 9.50
N ASN A 91 -2.43 12.33 9.54
CA ASN A 91 -2.06 13.07 10.75
C ASN A 91 -3.23 13.74 11.49
N LYS A 92 -4.24 14.24 10.75
CA LYS A 92 -5.42 14.89 11.34
C LYS A 92 -6.34 13.90 12.03
N GLY A 93 -6.36 12.65 11.59
CA GLY A 93 -7.14 11.56 12.18
C GLY A 93 -6.46 10.84 13.33
N LEU A 94 -5.23 11.19 13.67
CA LEU A 94 -4.51 10.61 14.81
C LEU A 94 -5.10 11.12 16.12
N ASN A 95 -5.15 10.26 17.14
CA ASN A 95 -5.71 10.54 18.47
C ASN A 95 -7.15 11.09 18.48
N GLN A 96 -7.95 10.81 17.44
CA GLN A 96 -9.36 11.17 17.39
C GLN A 96 -10.25 10.11 18.06
N GLN A 97 -11.42 10.53 18.53
CA GLN A 97 -12.45 9.64 19.08
C GLN A 97 -13.32 9.05 17.94
N PRO A 98 -13.80 7.80 18.05
CA PRO A 98 -13.51 6.82 19.11
C PRO A 98 -12.05 6.33 19.03
N GLU A 99 -11.46 6.13 20.21
CA GLU A 99 -10.02 5.98 20.40
C GLU A 99 -9.36 5.04 19.38
N ASN A 100 -8.39 5.59 18.63
CA ASN A 100 -7.48 4.91 17.71
C ASN A 100 -8.14 4.18 16.51
N PHE A 101 -9.44 4.38 16.25
CA PHE A 101 -10.11 3.72 15.13
C PHE A 101 -9.44 4.04 13.78
N ILE A 102 -9.19 5.32 13.52
CA ILE A 102 -8.53 5.77 12.29
C ILE A 102 -7.11 5.21 12.19
N GLU A 103 -6.36 5.27 13.29
CA GLU A 103 -4.98 4.77 13.37
C GLU A 103 -4.88 3.29 13.02
N TYR A 104 -5.71 2.44 13.64
CA TYR A 104 -5.66 1.00 13.42
C TYR A 104 -6.04 0.62 11.98
N ASN A 105 -7.08 1.26 11.44
CA ASN A 105 -7.50 1.01 10.07
C ASN A 105 -6.43 1.48 9.07
N PHE A 106 -5.84 2.66 9.28
CA PHE A 106 -4.75 3.16 8.46
C PHE A 106 -3.53 2.24 8.52
N LEU A 107 -3.08 1.85 9.72
CA LEU A 107 -1.93 0.97 9.90
C LEU A 107 -2.13 -0.39 9.24
N ALA A 108 -3.33 -0.98 9.38
CA ALA A 108 -3.68 -2.23 8.73
C ALA A 108 -3.50 -2.12 7.20
N VAL A 109 -4.07 -1.09 6.58
CA VAL A 109 -3.93 -0.87 5.14
C VAL A 109 -2.49 -0.58 4.74
N PHE A 110 -1.78 0.24 5.51
CA PHE A 110 -0.39 0.60 5.27
C PHE A 110 0.51 -0.64 5.22
N PHE A 111 0.42 -1.53 6.21
CA PHE A 111 1.20 -2.77 6.24
C PHE A 111 0.84 -3.73 5.10
N LEU A 112 -0.44 -3.85 4.76
CA LEU A 112 -0.87 -4.70 3.63
C LEU A 112 -0.18 -4.28 2.32
N PHE A 113 -0.11 -2.98 2.06
CA PHE A 113 0.58 -2.48 0.86
C PHE A 113 2.10 -2.56 0.97
N ILE A 114 2.71 -2.37 2.15
CA ILE A 114 4.15 -2.61 2.33
C ILE A 114 4.52 -4.06 2.00
N VAL A 115 3.72 -5.04 2.46
CA VAL A 115 3.99 -6.45 2.16
C VAL A 115 3.98 -6.68 0.65
N TYR A 116 3.02 -6.08 -0.06
CA TYR A 116 3.01 -6.11 -1.53
C TYR A 116 4.26 -5.45 -2.13
N ASP A 117 4.64 -4.26 -1.66
CA ASP A 117 5.79 -3.51 -2.19
C ASP A 117 7.11 -4.28 -2.03
N VAL A 118 7.33 -4.86 -0.85
CA VAL A 118 8.50 -5.69 -0.54
C VAL A 118 8.51 -6.94 -1.43
N PHE A 119 7.37 -7.63 -1.53
CA PHE A 119 7.25 -8.81 -2.39
C PHE A 119 7.60 -8.49 -3.85
N MET A 120 7.05 -7.38 -4.36
CA MET A 120 7.26 -6.94 -5.73
C MET A 120 8.71 -6.55 -5.97
N ALA A 121 9.31 -5.73 -5.09
CA ALA A 121 10.70 -5.32 -5.21
C ALA A 121 11.65 -6.52 -5.18
N TYR A 122 11.43 -7.47 -4.26
CA TYR A 122 12.16 -8.74 -4.23
C TYR A 122 12.04 -9.52 -5.54
N LYS A 123 10.83 -9.60 -6.09
CA LYS A 123 10.60 -10.30 -7.36
C LYS A 123 11.26 -9.60 -8.55
N VAL A 124 11.32 -8.26 -8.56
CA VAL A 124 12.01 -7.48 -9.60
C VAL A 124 13.52 -7.64 -9.51
N MET A 125 14.10 -7.54 -8.31
CA MET A 125 15.54 -7.72 -8.10
C MET A 125 16.02 -9.13 -8.50
N ASN A 126 15.21 -10.16 -8.24
CA ASN A 126 15.58 -11.55 -8.54
C ASN A 126 15.22 -11.99 -9.97
N GLN A 127 14.90 -11.08 -10.91
CA GLN A 127 14.60 -11.47 -12.29
C GLN A 127 15.83 -11.89 -13.09
N GLU A 128 17.02 -11.38 -12.75
CA GLU A 128 18.29 -11.70 -13.41
C GLU A 128 18.77 -13.14 -13.09
N ASN A 129 18.52 -13.64 -11.89
CA ASN A 129 18.93 -14.99 -11.45
C ASN A 129 18.14 -16.15 -12.11
N LYS A 130 17.37 -15.88 -13.18
CA LYS A 130 16.58 -16.87 -13.92
C LYS A 130 16.90 -16.92 -15.42
N GLN A 131 17.99 -16.29 -15.84
CA GLN A 131 18.60 -16.49 -17.16
C GLN A 131 19.80 -17.42 -17.02
#